data_AF-A0A1L9TXP6-F1
#
_entry.id   AF-A0A1L9TXP6-F1
#
_cell.length_a   1.000
_cell.length_b   1.000
_cell.length_c   1.000
_cell.angle_alpha   90.00
_cell.angle_beta   90.00
_cell.angle_gamma   90.00
#
_symmetry.space_group_name_H-M   'P 1'
#
loop_
_entity.id
_entity.type
_entity.pdbx_description
1 polymer ?
#
loop_
_entity_poly.entity_id
_entity_poly.type
_entity_poly.pdbx_seq_one_letter_code
_entity_poly.pdbx_strand_id
1 'polypeptide(L)'
;MGPSYNETTTAEELVGHFPAEIKDKVVLTTGPSPTSIGATFVEAIARAQPALIILAGRNLSKLRKTADAISQKQPQVPVRLLQLDLGSLAAVREAAAEVKSWDDVPHIDVLVNNAGIMATKFALSPDGFENQFATNHLGHFLFTNLIMDKVLASRSPRVVNVSSDGHRLGPIRWADYNFREGETYNKWSAYGQSKTANILMAVSLAEKLGPKGLMAYSLHPGVIFSTSLSSGLDDLDTDIAALNALDKSLGNAEGWRELRLKTDQEGAATTVYAAFEPALQENNGAYLQDCHVADPWTDTVKPWATDKMEAEKLWKLSEKLVGQDLSHFQGIPWVAQLLRDNDFITSPLPSRVYKSTTTEDRLFSATIKSPSTIAECLMQYRRPAPDSKPFSPKAIPTTEVRVFCTLGTDLDGFPGILHGGMVATLLDEFTGLILSLSLGGGEPGQDGPVTAYLNTKFVGPVLTPSTVVVSGRITEAKDNRKWKLNGDIKDENGSESQQQAIVAANASI
;
A
#
# COMPACT_ATOMS: atom_id res chain seq x y z
N MET A 1 22.71 -31.84 -18.52
CA MET A 1 22.56 -30.37 -18.60
C MET A 1 21.07 -30.10 -18.58
N GLY A 2 20.59 -29.27 -17.65
CA GLY A 2 19.20 -28.80 -17.71
C GLY A 2 18.96 -27.93 -18.94
N PRO A 3 17.70 -27.60 -19.26
CA PRO A 3 17.40 -26.63 -20.30
C PRO A 3 18.11 -25.29 -20.01
N SER A 4 18.67 -24.68 -21.05
CA SER A 4 19.26 -23.33 -20.96
C SER A 4 18.22 -22.33 -21.45
N TYR A 5 17.88 -21.35 -20.61
CA TYR A 5 16.95 -20.29 -20.96
C TYR A 5 17.69 -19.03 -21.38
N ASN A 6 17.04 -18.20 -22.20
CA ASN A 6 17.59 -16.95 -22.71
C ASN A 6 16.48 -15.94 -23.08
N GLU A 7 16.84 -14.85 -23.73
CA GLU A 7 15.95 -13.76 -24.11
C GLU A 7 14.82 -14.15 -25.08
N THR A 8 14.97 -15.27 -25.79
CA THR A 8 13.98 -15.84 -26.75
C THR A 8 13.11 -16.94 -26.16
N THR A 9 13.40 -17.38 -24.92
CA THR A 9 12.57 -18.36 -24.21
C THR A 9 11.15 -17.82 -24.05
N THR A 10 10.16 -18.68 -24.27
CA THR A 10 8.74 -18.31 -24.21
C THR A 10 8.07 -18.81 -22.93
N ALA A 11 6.99 -18.15 -22.51
CA ALA A 11 6.20 -18.62 -21.37
C ALA A 11 5.61 -20.01 -21.61
N GLU A 12 5.16 -20.34 -22.83
CA GLU A 12 4.69 -21.68 -23.17
C GLU A 12 5.78 -22.76 -23.03
N GLU A 13 7.02 -22.47 -23.43
CA GLU A 13 8.15 -23.39 -23.25
C GLU A 13 8.39 -23.68 -21.77
N LEU A 14 8.44 -22.64 -20.93
CA LEU A 14 8.64 -22.80 -19.49
C LEU A 14 7.47 -23.51 -18.80
N VAL A 15 6.23 -23.24 -19.21
CA VAL A 15 5.07 -23.98 -18.70
C VAL A 15 5.18 -25.46 -19.06
N GLY A 16 5.73 -25.80 -20.23
CA GLY A 16 6.03 -27.17 -20.62
C GLY A 16 7.12 -27.84 -19.78
N HIS A 17 8.04 -27.06 -19.19
CA HIS A 17 9.10 -27.56 -18.30
C HIS A 17 8.67 -27.65 -16.83
N PHE A 18 7.71 -26.82 -16.39
CA PHE A 18 7.24 -26.77 -15.00
C PHE A 18 5.77 -27.21 -14.79
N PRO A 19 5.24 -28.24 -15.48
CA PRO A 19 3.84 -28.58 -15.35
C PRO A 19 3.49 -29.08 -13.95
N ALA A 20 4.42 -29.74 -13.26
CA ALA A 20 4.19 -30.27 -11.91
C ALA A 20 4.18 -29.16 -10.85
N GLU A 21 4.98 -28.11 -11.05
CA GLU A 21 5.12 -26.97 -10.15
C GLU A 21 3.94 -26.01 -10.27
N ILE A 22 3.25 -25.99 -11.41
CA ILE A 22 2.06 -25.17 -11.68
C ILE A 22 0.77 -25.90 -11.31
N LYS A 23 0.70 -27.22 -11.53
CA LYS A 23 -0.51 -28.00 -11.32
C LYS A 23 -1.02 -27.89 -9.88
N ASP A 24 -2.34 -27.80 -9.74
CA ASP A 24 -3.05 -27.74 -8.46
C ASP A 24 -2.70 -26.50 -7.59
N LYS A 25 -2.01 -25.49 -8.15
CA LYS A 25 -1.67 -24.24 -7.46
C LYS A 25 -2.78 -23.19 -7.51
N VAL A 26 -2.85 -22.36 -6.46
CA VAL A 26 -3.63 -21.12 -6.45
C VAL A 26 -2.73 -19.95 -6.82
N VAL A 27 -3.00 -19.30 -7.95
CA VAL A 27 -2.18 -18.20 -8.49
C VAL A 27 -2.99 -16.92 -8.55
N LEU A 28 -2.56 -15.87 -7.84
CA LEU A 28 -3.17 -14.54 -7.88
C LEU A 28 -2.27 -13.58 -8.66
N THR A 29 -2.80 -13.00 -9.74
CA THR A 29 -2.06 -12.05 -10.58
C THR A 29 -2.76 -10.70 -10.62
N THR A 30 -2.03 -9.62 -10.34
CA THR A 30 -2.54 -8.25 -10.47
C THR A 30 -2.38 -7.72 -11.90
N GLY A 31 -3.39 -7.00 -12.40
CA GLY A 31 -3.39 -6.38 -13.72
C GLY A 31 -3.36 -7.28 -14.96
N PRO A 32 -3.90 -8.53 -14.99
CA PRO A 32 -3.91 -9.37 -16.19
C PRO A 32 -5.04 -8.95 -17.16
N SER A 33 -5.05 -7.68 -17.57
CA SER A 33 -5.99 -7.19 -18.59
C SER A 33 -5.60 -7.70 -19.98
N PRO A 34 -6.54 -7.79 -20.94
CA PRO A 34 -6.21 -8.21 -22.31
C PRO A 34 -5.02 -7.43 -22.87
N THR A 35 -4.19 -8.12 -23.66
CA THR A 35 -2.94 -7.60 -24.27
C THR A 35 -1.87 -7.13 -23.28
N SER A 36 -1.96 -7.55 -22.00
CA SER A 36 -0.89 -7.35 -21.02
C SER A 36 -0.03 -8.61 -20.85
N ILE A 37 1.20 -8.43 -20.36
CA ILE A 37 2.08 -9.54 -19.96
C ILE A 37 1.42 -10.44 -18.92
N GLY A 38 0.70 -9.82 -17.96
CA GLY A 38 -0.07 -10.55 -16.96
C GLY A 38 -1.12 -11.47 -17.58
N ALA A 39 -1.82 -11.04 -18.64
CA ALA A 39 -2.78 -11.88 -19.36
C ALA A 39 -2.08 -13.05 -20.07
N THR A 40 -0.98 -12.78 -20.78
CA THR A 40 -0.19 -13.83 -21.44
C THR A 40 0.35 -14.86 -20.46
N PHE A 41 0.82 -14.41 -19.29
CA PHE A 41 1.24 -15.28 -18.19
C PHE A 41 0.10 -16.19 -17.71
N VAL A 42 -1.06 -15.62 -17.35
CA VAL A 42 -2.18 -16.45 -16.82
C VAL A 42 -2.77 -17.38 -17.88
N GLU A 43 -2.82 -16.97 -19.15
CA GLU A 43 -3.25 -17.83 -20.26
C GLU A 43 -2.29 -18.99 -20.51
N ALA A 44 -0.98 -18.75 -20.38
CA ALA A 44 0.04 -19.80 -20.53
C ALA A 44 -0.05 -20.83 -19.39
N ILE A 45 -0.02 -20.39 -18.13
CA ILE A 45 -0.01 -21.32 -16.97
C ILE A 45 -1.30 -22.12 -16.86
N ALA A 46 -2.43 -21.62 -17.38
CA ALA A 46 -3.69 -22.36 -17.40
C ALA A 46 -3.57 -23.72 -18.12
N ARG A 47 -2.64 -23.86 -19.08
CA ARG A 47 -2.38 -25.14 -19.78
C ARG A 47 -1.87 -26.23 -18.83
N ALA A 48 -1.23 -25.86 -17.72
CA ALA A 48 -0.70 -26.79 -16.72
C ALA A 48 -1.68 -27.09 -15.58
N GLN A 49 -2.97 -26.71 -15.72
CA GLN A 49 -4.05 -27.07 -14.78
C GLN A 49 -3.82 -26.62 -13.32
N PRO A 50 -3.61 -25.31 -13.05
CA PRO A 50 -3.64 -24.80 -11.69
C PRO A 50 -5.02 -25.01 -11.06
N ALA A 51 -5.09 -25.14 -9.73
CA ALA A 51 -6.35 -25.33 -9.01
C ALA A 51 -7.28 -24.11 -9.09
N LEU A 52 -6.70 -22.91 -9.12
CA LEU A 52 -7.45 -21.66 -9.24
C LEU A 52 -6.54 -20.54 -9.76
N ILE A 53 -7.03 -19.78 -10.74
CA ILE A 53 -6.41 -18.52 -11.17
C ILE A 53 -7.28 -17.36 -10.67
N ILE A 54 -6.69 -16.45 -9.89
CA ILE A 54 -7.34 -15.23 -9.41
C ILE A 54 -6.81 -14.04 -10.21
N LEU A 55 -7.69 -13.39 -10.96
CA LEU A 55 -7.38 -12.20 -11.74
C LEU A 55 -7.79 -10.96 -10.93
N ALA A 56 -6.81 -10.18 -10.47
CA ALA A 56 -7.05 -8.99 -9.68
C ALA A 56 -6.81 -7.71 -10.50
N GLY A 57 -7.71 -6.74 -10.43
CA GLY A 57 -7.50 -5.47 -11.13
C GLY A 57 -8.69 -4.53 -11.10
N ARG A 58 -8.45 -3.30 -11.54
CA ARG A 58 -9.39 -2.18 -11.39
C ARG A 58 -10.66 -2.32 -12.20
N ASN A 59 -10.59 -2.95 -13.38
CA ASN A 59 -11.72 -3.03 -14.31
C ASN A 59 -12.15 -4.49 -14.51
N LEU A 60 -13.20 -4.90 -13.79
CA LEU A 60 -13.73 -6.26 -13.84
C LEU A 60 -14.18 -6.69 -15.25
N SER A 61 -14.69 -5.77 -16.08
CA SER A 61 -15.13 -6.14 -17.43
C SER A 61 -13.95 -6.46 -18.36
N LYS A 62 -12.80 -5.80 -18.18
CA LYS A 62 -11.54 -6.19 -18.84
C LYS A 62 -11.03 -7.53 -18.32
N LEU A 63 -11.02 -7.76 -17.01
CA LEU A 63 -10.58 -9.05 -16.45
C LEU A 63 -11.47 -10.21 -16.89
N ARG A 64 -12.78 -9.97 -17.05
CA ARG A 64 -13.71 -10.97 -17.57
C ARG A 64 -13.30 -11.45 -18.95
N LYS A 65 -12.82 -10.57 -19.84
CA LYS A 65 -12.33 -10.97 -21.17
C LYS A 65 -11.14 -11.94 -21.08
N THR A 66 -10.21 -11.70 -20.17
CA THR A 66 -9.09 -12.62 -19.92
C THR A 66 -9.59 -13.95 -19.34
N ALA A 67 -10.54 -13.91 -18.39
CA ALA A 67 -11.15 -15.11 -17.82
C ALA A 67 -11.90 -15.94 -18.87
N ASP A 68 -12.62 -15.29 -19.79
CA ASP A 68 -13.34 -15.94 -20.89
C ASP A 68 -12.36 -16.59 -21.87
N ALA A 69 -11.23 -15.92 -22.19
CA ALA A 69 -10.18 -16.48 -23.04
C ALA A 69 -9.53 -17.73 -22.42
N ILE A 70 -9.28 -17.72 -21.11
CA ILE A 70 -8.82 -18.89 -20.36
C ILE A 70 -9.90 -19.99 -20.42
N SER A 71 -11.14 -19.68 -20.07
CA SER A 71 -12.24 -20.66 -20.00
C SER A 71 -12.54 -21.32 -21.36
N GLN A 72 -12.39 -20.56 -22.46
CA GLN A 72 -12.55 -21.08 -23.81
C GLN A 72 -11.49 -22.12 -24.18
N LYS A 73 -10.23 -21.92 -23.74
CA LYS A 73 -9.10 -22.80 -24.05
C LYS A 73 -8.92 -23.93 -23.01
N GLN A 74 -9.29 -23.66 -21.75
CA GLN A 74 -9.04 -24.48 -20.56
C GLN A 74 -10.29 -24.49 -19.64
N PRO A 75 -11.40 -25.14 -20.06
CA PRO A 75 -12.67 -25.07 -19.35
C PRO A 75 -12.65 -25.72 -17.94
N GLN A 76 -11.62 -26.52 -17.65
CA GLN A 76 -11.45 -27.18 -16.35
C GLN A 76 -10.74 -26.30 -15.31
N VAL A 77 -10.14 -25.18 -15.71
CA VAL A 77 -9.38 -24.31 -14.81
C VAL A 77 -10.32 -23.24 -14.24
N PRO A 78 -10.59 -23.25 -12.92
CA PRO A 78 -11.41 -22.23 -12.29
C PRO A 78 -10.72 -20.86 -12.36
N VAL A 79 -11.50 -19.81 -12.69
CA VAL A 79 -11.03 -18.42 -12.69
C VAL A 79 -11.92 -17.58 -11.77
N ARG A 80 -11.30 -16.88 -10.81
CA ARG A 80 -11.96 -15.92 -9.91
C ARG A 80 -11.51 -14.50 -10.24
N LEU A 81 -12.43 -13.54 -10.20
CA LEU A 81 -12.10 -12.14 -10.37
C LEU A 81 -12.05 -11.44 -9.01
N LEU A 82 -11.13 -10.50 -8.86
CA LEU A 82 -11.02 -9.60 -7.70
C LEU A 82 -10.96 -8.16 -8.20
N GLN A 83 -11.84 -7.30 -7.70
CA GLN A 83 -11.74 -5.87 -7.98
C GLN A 83 -10.65 -5.28 -7.09
N LEU A 84 -9.61 -4.72 -7.72
CA LEU A 84 -8.46 -4.16 -7.00
C LEU A 84 -7.95 -2.92 -7.74
N ASP A 85 -8.11 -1.75 -7.13
CA ASP A 85 -7.47 -0.52 -7.57
C ASP A 85 -6.25 -0.20 -6.70
N LEU A 86 -5.06 -0.49 -7.22
CA LEU A 86 -3.79 -0.25 -6.53
C LEU A 86 -3.46 1.24 -6.34
N GLY A 87 -4.15 2.13 -7.08
CA GLY A 87 -4.00 3.57 -6.94
C GLY A 87 -4.76 4.15 -5.74
N SER A 88 -5.50 3.34 -4.96
CA SER A 88 -6.25 3.76 -3.78
C SER A 88 -6.01 2.80 -2.62
N LEU A 89 -5.42 3.28 -1.52
CA LEU A 89 -5.13 2.43 -0.36
C LEU A 89 -6.41 1.89 0.30
N ALA A 90 -7.52 2.65 0.22
CA ALA A 90 -8.82 2.18 0.68
C ALA A 90 -9.31 0.98 -0.15
N ALA A 91 -9.27 1.08 -1.48
CA ALA A 91 -9.67 -0.01 -2.38
C ALA A 91 -8.77 -1.25 -2.21
N VAL A 92 -7.48 -1.04 -1.95
CA VAL A 92 -6.55 -2.14 -1.61
C VAL A 92 -6.97 -2.88 -0.35
N ARG A 93 -7.40 -2.16 0.70
CA ARG A 93 -7.85 -2.76 1.96
C ARG A 93 -9.15 -3.55 1.78
N GLU A 94 -10.09 -3.03 0.98
CA GLU A 94 -11.33 -3.73 0.62
C GLU A 94 -11.04 -5.04 -0.11
N ALA A 95 -10.20 -4.99 -1.15
CA ALA A 95 -9.81 -6.17 -1.91
C ALA A 95 -9.08 -7.22 -1.05
N ALA A 96 -8.20 -6.79 -0.15
CA ALA A 96 -7.51 -7.70 0.76
C ALA A 96 -8.48 -8.33 1.78
N ALA A 97 -9.47 -7.60 2.26
CA ALA A 97 -10.52 -8.13 3.12
C ALA A 97 -11.38 -9.17 2.39
N GLU A 98 -11.73 -8.92 1.12
CA GLU A 98 -12.44 -9.87 0.28
C GLU A 98 -11.64 -11.17 0.11
N VAL A 99 -10.36 -11.10 -0.25
CA VAL A 99 -9.49 -12.29 -0.38
C VAL A 99 -9.44 -13.10 0.92
N LYS A 100 -9.35 -12.43 2.08
CA LYS A 100 -9.32 -13.10 3.38
C LYS A 100 -10.64 -13.76 3.75
N SER A 101 -11.76 -13.24 3.27
CA SER A 101 -13.10 -13.79 3.49
C SER A 101 -13.39 -15.08 2.71
N TRP A 102 -12.53 -15.44 1.74
CA TRP A 102 -12.69 -16.68 0.97
C TRP A 102 -12.23 -17.90 1.77
N ASP A 103 -13.17 -18.52 2.47
CA ASP A 103 -12.93 -19.76 3.23
C ASP A 103 -12.58 -20.94 2.31
N ASP A 104 -13.06 -20.91 1.07
CA ASP A 104 -12.80 -21.91 0.04
C ASP A 104 -11.43 -21.76 -0.64
N VAL A 105 -10.72 -20.66 -0.37
CA VAL A 105 -9.34 -20.41 -0.83
C VAL A 105 -8.44 -20.30 0.40
N PRO A 106 -8.01 -21.43 0.99
CA PRO A 106 -7.28 -21.41 2.26
C PRO A 106 -5.87 -20.82 2.14
N HIS A 107 -5.27 -20.83 0.95
CA HIS A 107 -3.95 -20.27 0.69
C HIS A 107 -3.82 -19.72 -0.73
N ILE A 108 -2.78 -18.92 -0.95
CA ILE A 108 -2.32 -18.47 -2.27
C ILE A 108 -0.88 -18.96 -2.42
N ASP A 109 -0.62 -19.83 -3.39
CA ASP A 109 0.73 -20.37 -3.60
C ASP A 109 1.66 -19.35 -4.26
N VAL A 110 1.14 -18.63 -5.27
CA VAL A 110 1.92 -17.65 -6.03
C VAL A 110 1.14 -16.35 -6.15
N LEU A 111 1.72 -15.29 -5.60
CA LEU A 111 1.27 -13.90 -5.80
C LEU A 111 2.16 -13.21 -6.84
N VAL A 112 1.59 -12.78 -7.95
CA VAL A 112 2.28 -12.03 -9.00
C VAL A 112 1.81 -10.58 -8.99
N ASN A 113 2.64 -9.71 -8.43
CA ASN A 113 2.49 -8.25 -8.44
C ASN A 113 2.92 -7.72 -9.83
N ASN A 114 2.07 -7.91 -10.83
CA ASN A 114 2.33 -7.57 -12.24
C ASN A 114 1.85 -6.18 -12.65
N ALA A 115 0.78 -5.67 -12.04
CA ALA A 115 0.17 -4.41 -12.46
C ALA A 115 1.15 -3.24 -12.43
N GLY A 116 0.98 -2.28 -13.34
CA GLY A 116 1.73 -1.04 -13.26
C GLY A 116 1.29 -0.02 -14.29
N ILE A 117 1.68 1.22 -14.04
CA ILE A 117 1.59 2.35 -14.95
C ILE A 117 2.99 2.91 -15.22
N MET A 118 3.18 3.53 -16.38
CA MET A 118 4.49 3.95 -16.84
C MET A 118 4.42 5.33 -17.48
N ALA A 119 5.41 6.17 -17.14
CA ALA A 119 5.66 7.46 -17.79
C ALA A 119 4.39 8.34 -17.88
N THR A 120 3.54 8.31 -16.86
CA THR A 120 2.32 9.11 -16.85
C THR A 120 2.60 10.58 -16.59
N LYS A 121 1.65 11.45 -16.90
CA LYS A 121 1.66 12.84 -16.41
C LYS A 121 1.60 12.84 -14.88
N PHE A 122 2.13 13.91 -14.27
CA PHE A 122 2.06 14.07 -12.83
C PHE A 122 0.59 14.04 -12.36
N ALA A 123 0.32 13.21 -11.38
CA ALA A 123 -0.94 13.15 -10.67
C ALA A 123 -0.68 12.58 -9.28
N LEU A 124 -1.50 12.99 -8.32
CA LEU A 124 -1.56 12.38 -7.01
C LEU A 124 -2.67 11.33 -6.98
N SER A 125 -2.44 10.24 -6.27
CA SER A 125 -3.47 9.31 -5.84
C SER A 125 -4.44 10.02 -4.87
N PRO A 126 -5.64 9.44 -4.62
CA PRO A 126 -6.53 9.93 -3.57
C PRO A 126 -5.87 10.02 -2.18
N ASP A 127 -4.83 9.23 -1.95
CA ASP A 127 -4.06 9.19 -0.71
C ASP A 127 -2.89 10.20 -0.67
N GLY A 128 -2.75 11.05 -1.71
CA GLY A 128 -1.75 12.12 -1.78
C GLY A 128 -0.36 11.69 -2.24
N PHE A 129 -0.22 10.52 -2.87
CA PHE A 129 1.06 10.00 -3.37
C PHE A 129 1.19 10.13 -4.89
N GLU A 130 2.40 10.37 -5.41
CA GLU A 130 2.68 10.36 -6.83
C GLU A 130 2.21 9.03 -7.43
N ASN A 131 1.45 9.11 -8.52
CA ASN A 131 0.62 8.00 -8.98
C ASN A 131 1.41 6.75 -9.39
N GLN A 132 2.60 6.88 -10.00
CA GLN A 132 3.42 5.73 -10.37
C GLN A 132 3.97 5.01 -9.13
N PHE A 133 4.45 5.76 -8.13
CA PHE A 133 4.89 5.20 -6.85
C PHE A 133 3.73 4.60 -6.05
N ALA A 134 2.57 5.27 -6.04
CA ALA A 134 1.36 4.79 -5.40
C ALA A 134 0.90 3.45 -5.99
N THR A 135 0.72 3.41 -7.31
CA THR A 135 0.16 2.24 -8.01
C THR A 135 1.15 1.07 -8.09
N ASN A 136 2.40 1.34 -8.51
CA ASN A 136 3.35 0.28 -8.83
C ASN A 136 3.95 -0.35 -7.56
N HIS A 137 4.11 0.44 -6.50
CA HIS A 137 4.77 0.03 -5.25
C HIS A 137 3.85 0.06 -4.03
N LEU A 138 3.36 1.23 -3.59
CA LEU A 138 2.64 1.34 -2.31
C LEU A 138 1.36 0.47 -2.25
N GLY A 139 0.57 0.45 -3.32
CA GLY A 139 -0.61 -0.39 -3.43
C GLY A 139 -0.27 -1.88 -3.36
N HIS A 140 0.77 -2.32 -4.07
CA HIS A 140 1.23 -3.71 -4.02
C HIS A 140 1.83 -4.08 -2.67
N PHE A 141 2.63 -3.19 -2.08
CA PHE A 141 3.20 -3.32 -0.75
C PHE A 141 2.10 -3.54 0.27
N LEU A 142 1.08 -2.67 0.28
CA LEU A 142 -0.05 -2.78 1.19
C LEU A 142 -0.84 -4.07 0.95
N PHE A 143 -1.22 -4.36 -0.31
CA PHE A 143 -2.01 -5.54 -0.65
C PHE A 143 -1.30 -6.83 -0.23
N THR A 144 -0.03 -6.99 -0.61
CA THR A 144 0.81 -8.16 -0.31
C THR A 144 0.89 -8.40 1.18
N ASN A 145 1.18 -7.37 1.97
CA ASN A 145 1.27 -7.49 3.43
C ASN A 145 -0.08 -7.83 4.07
N LEU A 146 -1.20 -7.28 3.57
CA LEU A 146 -2.53 -7.52 4.14
C LEU A 146 -3.08 -8.94 3.91
N ILE A 147 -2.58 -9.66 2.90
CA ILE A 147 -2.96 -11.05 2.57
C ILE A 147 -1.83 -12.05 2.84
N MET A 148 -0.75 -11.61 3.50
CA MET A 148 0.45 -12.42 3.70
C MET A 148 0.17 -13.69 4.52
N ASP A 149 -0.86 -13.68 5.37
CA ASP A 149 -1.35 -14.87 6.08
C ASP A 149 -1.85 -15.96 5.12
N LYS A 150 -2.64 -15.60 4.10
CA LYS A 150 -3.07 -16.53 3.03
C LYS A 150 -1.89 -17.01 2.19
N VAL A 151 -0.91 -16.15 1.94
CA VAL A 151 0.30 -16.53 1.18
C VAL A 151 1.12 -17.55 1.99
N LEU A 152 1.48 -17.23 3.24
CA LEU A 152 2.28 -18.09 4.12
C LEU A 152 1.57 -19.40 4.53
N ALA A 153 0.26 -19.51 4.33
CA ALA A 153 -0.45 -20.77 4.51
C ALA A 153 -0.14 -21.81 3.41
N SER A 154 0.43 -21.40 2.27
CA SER A 154 0.93 -22.35 1.26
C SER A 154 2.16 -23.10 1.77
N ARG A 155 2.36 -24.33 1.28
CA ARG A 155 3.56 -25.15 1.55
C ARG A 155 4.81 -24.63 0.85
N SER A 156 4.66 -23.86 -0.23
CA SER A 156 5.77 -23.32 -1.02
C SER A 156 5.42 -21.92 -1.51
N PRO A 157 5.26 -20.96 -0.59
CA PRO A 157 4.73 -19.65 -0.91
C PRO A 157 5.72 -18.83 -1.74
N ARG A 158 5.21 -18.17 -2.78
CA ARG A 158 6.02 -17.34 -3.67
C ARG A 158 5.39 -15.99 -3.97
N VAL A 159 6.18 -14.93 -3.92
CA VAL A 159 5.81 -13.57 -4.36
C VAL A 159 6.74 -13.13 -5.49
N VAL A 160 6.15 -12.69 -6.60
CA VAL A 160 6.88 -12.19 -7.77
C VAL A 160 6.52 -10.73 -8.00
N ASN A 161 7.50 -9.84 -7.89
CA ASN A 161 7.34 -8.41 -8.12
C ASN A 161 7.83 -8.03 -9.52
N VAL A 162 6.92 -7.73 -10.44
CA VAL A 162 7.31 -7.29 -11.78
C VAL A 162 7.88 -5.87 -11.71
N SER A 163 9.18 -5.79 -11.96
CA SER A 163 9.94 -4.55 -12.06
C SER A 163 10.16 -4.21 -13.54
N SER A 164 11.31 -3.64 -13.89
CA SER A 164 11.71 -3.24 -15.23
C SER A 164 13.19 -2.90 -15.21
N ASP A 165 13.84 -2.96 -16.37
CA ASP A 165 15.15 -2.31 -16.57
C ASP A 165 15.07 -0.78 -16.36
N GLY A 166 13.86 -0.21 -16.34
CA GLY A 166 13.62 1.16 -15.90
C GLY A 166 14.12 1.49 -14.49
N HIS A 167 14.42 0.50 -13.62
CA HIS A 167 15.06 0.74 -12.31
C HIS A 167 16.41 1.50 -12.42
N ARG A 168 17.05 1.46 -13.60
CA ARG A 168 18.24 2.26 -13.91
C ARG A 168 18.03 3.77 -13.85
N LEU A 169 16.78 4.22 -14.02
CA LEU A 169 16.41 5.64 -14.09
C LEU A 169 16.40 6.36 -12.74
N GLY A 170 16.69 5.64 -11.66
CA GLY A 170 17.03 6.27 -10.38
C GLY A 170 16.79 5.38 -9.16
N PRO A 171 17.47 5.69 -8.05
CA PRO A 171 17.18 5.11 -6.75
C PRO A 171 15.88 5.66 -6.16
N ILE A 172 15.56 5.27 -4.92
CA ILE A 172 14.51 5.93 -4.15
C ILE A 172 14.89 7.40 -3.90
N ARG A 173 13.98 8.33 -4.16
CA ARG A 173 14.19 9.75 -3.88
C ARG A 173 13.85 10.05 -2.43
N TRP A 174 14.72 9.69 -1.49
CA TRP A 174 14.46 9.80 -0.05
C TRP A 174 13.99 11.18 0.43
N ALA A 175 14.57 12.25 -0.12
CA ALA A 175 14.19 13.61 0.24
C ALA A 175 12.90 14.10 -0.43
N ASP A 176 12.44 13.40 -1.48
CA ASP A 176 11.40 13.88 -2.38
C ASP A 176 10.79 12.74 -3.22
N TYR A 177 10.22 11.74 -2.56
CA TYR A 177 9.58 10.59 -3.22
C TYR A 177 8.28 10.99 -3.93
N ASN A 178 7.72 12.15 -3.58
CA ASN A 178 6.45 12.67 -4.08
C ASN A 178 6.61 13.78 -5.13
N PHE A 179 7.84 14.09 -5.52
CA PHE A 179 8.18 15.09 -6.53
C PHE A 179 7.67 16.51 -6.25
N ARG A 180 7.69 16.93 -4.97
CA ARG A 180 7.23 18.26 -4.49
C ARG A 180 5.94 18.72 -5.17
N GLU A 181 4.92 17.86 -5.17
CA GLU A 181 3.62 18.16 -5.78
C GLU A 181 3.67 18.53 -7.28
N GLY A 182 4.67 18.00 -7.98
CA GLY A 182 4.83 18.17 -9.43
C GLY A 182 6.01 19.06 -9.83
N GLU A 183 6.55 19.87 -8.91
CA GLU A 183 7.62 20.84 -9.23
C GLU A 183 8.90 20.19 -9.77
N THR A 184 9.25 19.02 -9.25
CA THR A 184 10.47 18.28 -9.63
C THR A 184 10.16 17.08 -10.52
N TYR A 185 8.91 16.96 -11.01
CA TYR A 185 8.43 15.76 -11.66
C TYR A 185 9.15 15.48 -12.98
N ASN A 186 9.71 14.28 -13.06
CA ASN A 186 10.14 13.69 -14.31
C ASN A 186 9.49 12.30 -14.40
N LYS A 187 8.68 12.08 -15.44
CA LYS A 187 7.89 10.86 -15.59
C LYS A 187 8.72 9.58 -15.64
N TRP A 188 9.96 9.66 -16.14
CA TRP A 188 10.91 8.56 -16.20
C TRP A 188 11.63 8.33 -14.86
N SER A 189 12.01 9.38 -14.14
CA SER A 189 12.53 9.25 -12.77
C SER A 189 11.47 8.68 -11.81
N ALA A 190 10.20 9.08 -11.95
CA ALA A 190 9.08 8.54 -11.16
C ALA A 190 8.87 7.05 -11.46
N TYR A 191 8.89 6.67 -12.73
CA TYR A 191 8.84 5.27 -13.12
C TYR A 191 10.04 4.48 -12.56
N GLY A 192 11.26 5.00 -12.71
CA GLY A 192 12.48 4.39 -12.20
C GLY A 192 12.47 4.16 -10.70
N GLN A 193 12.09 5.17 -9.92
CA GLN A 193 11.87 5.03 -8.48
C GLN A 193 10.90 3.89 -8.17
N SER A 194 9.76 3.85 -8.85
CA SER A 194 8.73 2.83 -8.61
C SER A 194 9.22 1.41 -8.93
N LYS A 195 10.08 1.26 -9.94
CA LYS A 195 10.61 -0.05 -10.35
C LYS A 195 11.81 -0.48 -9.51
N THR A 196 12.65 0.45 -9.06
CA THR A 196 13.62 0.23 -7.99
C THR A 196 12.91 -0.25 -6.72
N ALA A 197 11.80 0.39 -6.35
CA ALA A 197 11.02 0.04 -5.16
C ALA A 197 10.50 -1.41 -5.19
N ASN A 198 10.05 -1.90 -6.35
CA ASN A 198 9.60 -3.29 -6.52
C ASN A 198 10.72 -4.32 -6.31
N ILE A 199 11.96 -4.00 -6.71
CA ILE A 199 13.14 -4.86 -6.49
C ILE A 199 13.48 -4.91 -5.00
N LEU A 200 13.58 -3.73 -4.38
CA LEU A 200 13.84 -3.59 -2.94
C LEU A 200 12.76 -4.26 -2.06
N MET A 201 11.50 -4.27 -2.51
CA MET A 201 10.42 -5.01 -1.85
C MET A 201 10.67 -6.53 -1.90
N ALA A 202 11.16 -7.08 -3.01
CA ALA A 202 11.47 -8.51 -3.11
C ALA A 202 12.63 -8.89 -2.19
N VAL A 203 13.69 -8.06 -2.14
CA VAL A 203 14.81 -8.21 -1.19
C VAL A 203 14.29 -8.24 0.25
N SER A 204 13.45 -7.26 0.64
CA SER A 204 12.91 -7.19 1.99
C SER A 204 12.02 -8.38 2.36
N LEU A 205 11.16 -8.82 1.44
CA LEU A 205 10.32 -10.00 1.66
C LEU A 205 11.17 -11.27 1.86
N ALA A 206 12.22 -11.44 1.05
CA ALA A 206 13.15 -12.55 1.19
C ALA A 206 13.88 -12.52 2.55
N GLU A 207 14.37 -11.36 2.98
CA GLU A 207 15.06 -11.22 4.27
C GLU A 207 14.12 -11.43 5.46
N LYS A 208 12.93 -10.84 5.44
CA LYS A 208 12.00 -10.86 6.57
C LYS A 208 11.20 -12.16 6.69
N LEU A 209 10.82 -12.76 5.56
CA LEU A 209 9.89 -13.89 5.51
C LEU A 209 10.49 -15.16 4.89
N GLY A 210 11.71 -15.09 4.33
CA GLY A 210 12.47 -16.27 3.91
C GLY A 210 12.62 -17.34 5.00
N PRO A 211 12.90 -16.99 6.27
CA PRO A 211 12.91 -17.97 7.37
C PRO A 211 11.57 -18.69 7.61
N LYS A 212 10.45 -18.12 7.12
CA LYS A 212 9.12 -18.75 7.13
C LYS A 212 8.81 -19.53 5.85
N GLY A 213 9.81 -19.72 4.97
CA GLY A 213 9.68 -20.43 3.71
C GLY A 213 9.24 -19.58 2.52
N LEU A 214 9.05 -18.26 2.68
CA LEU A 214 8.66 -17.37 1.57
C LEU A 214 9.80 -17.17 0.59
N MET A 215 9.52 -17.46 -0.69
CA MET A 215 10.40 -17.10 -1.79
C MET A 215 9.89 -15.80 -2.44
N ALA A 216 10.74 -14.80 -2.58
CA ALA A 216 10.41 -13.51 -3.18
C ALA A 216 11.41 -13.16 -4.28
N TYR A 217 10.92 -12.82 -5.46
CA TYR A 217 11.77 -12.45 -6.60
C TYR A 217 11.25 -11.18 -7.26
N SER A 218 12.14 -10.47 -7.94
CA SER A 218 11.76 -9.38 -8.83
C SER A 218 12.32 -9.62 -10.22
N LEU A 219 11.72 -9.01 -11.24
CA LEU A 219 12.15 -9.28 -12.61
C LEU A 219 11.95 -8.14 -13.60
N HIS A 220 12.70 -8.18 -14.70
CA HIS A 220 12.41 -7.45 -15.92
C HIS A 220 11.73 -8.36 -16.97
N PRO A 221 10.58 -7.95 -17.53
CA PRO A 221 9.92 -8.73 -18.59
C PRO A 221 10.50 -8.48 -20.00
N GLY A 222 11.50 -7.63 -20.19
CA GLY A 222 11.92 -7.17 -21.53
C GLY A 222 11.16 -5.93 -22.02
N VAL A 223 11.52 -5.45 -23.21
CA VAL A 223 10.87 -4.31 -23.88
C VAL A 223 9.78 -4.81 -24.82
N ILE A 224 8.53 -4.44 -24.53
CA ILE A 224 7.35 -4.97 -25.21
C ILE A 224 6.40 -3.81 -25.56
N PHE A 225 6.32 -3.46 -26.85
CA PHE A 225 5.50 -2.34 -27.33
C PHE A 225 4.04 -2.70 -27.64
N SER A 226 3.70 -3.98 -27.73
CA SER A 226 2.31 -4.48 -27.90
C SER A 226 1.42 -4.25 -26.68
N THR A 227 2.02 -3.96 -25.52
CA THR A 227 1.27 -3.81 -24.26
C THR A 227 0.60 -2.45 -24.13
N SER A 228 -0.51 -2.40 -23.39
CA SER A 228 -1.19 -1.14 -23.03
C SER A 228 -0.37 -0.20 -22.14
N LEU A 229 0.84 -0.61 -21.71
CA LEU A 229 1.71 0.16 -20.81
C LEU A 229 2.29 1.41 -21.50
N SER A 230 2.35 1.42 -22.83
CA SER A 230 2.76 2.58 -23.64
C SER A 230 1.73 3.72 -23.68
N SER A 231 0.53 3.54 -23.10
CA SER A 231 -0.54 4.55 -23.12
C SER A 231 -0.21 5.86 -22.39
N GLY A 232 0.83 5.89 -21.55
CA GLY A 232 1.34 7.11 -20.92
C GLY A 232 2.29 7.94 -21.80
N LEU A 233 2.72 7.41 -22.95
CA LEU A 233 3.62 8.10 -23.87
C LEU A 233 2.82 9.09 -24.73
N ASP A 234 3.31 10.32 -24.82
CA ASP A 234 2.68 11.36 -25.65
C ASP A 234 3.20 11.25 -27.10
N ASP A 235 4.51 11.04 -27.27
CA ASP A 235 5.19 10.82 -28.55
C ASP A 235 6.34 9.83 -28.35
N LEU A 236 6.31 8.71 -29.09
CA LEU A 236 7.21 7.58 -28.85
C LEU A 236 8.69 7.95 -29.04
N ASP A 237 9.02 8.70 -30.10
CA ASP A 237 10.41 9.06 -30.42
C ASP A 237 10.97 10.05 -29.38
N THR A 238 10.20 11.08 -29.05
CA THR A 238 10.58 12.08 -28.03
C THR A 238 10.73 11.43 -26.67
N ASP A 239 9.82 10.52 -26.31
CA ASP A 239 9.85 9.86 -25.00
C ASP A 239 11.01 8.88 -24.87
N ILE A 240 11.33 8.13 -25.93
CA ILE A 240 12.53 7.26 -25.98
C ILE A 240 13.80 8.10 -25.91
N ALA A 241 13.85 9.25 -26.59
CA ALA A 241 15.00 10.15 -26.53
C ALA A 241 15.19 10.73 -25.12
N ALA A 242 14.11 11.14 -24.45
CA ALA A 242 14.14 11.65 -23.08
C ALA A 242 14.57 10.57 -22.07
N LEU A 243 14.08 9.34 -22.23
CA LEU A 243 14.50 8.17 -21.44
C LEU A 243 16.01 7.93 -21.58
N ASN A 244 16.53 7.90 -22.82
CA ASN A 244 17.95 7.70 -23.08
C ASN A 244 18.82 8.86 -22.57
N ALA A 245 18.36 10.10 -22.68
CA ALA A 245 19.06 11.26 -22.14
C ALA A 245 19.16 11.19 -20.60
N LEU A 246 18.09 10.78 -19.92
CA LEU A 246 18.09 10.59 -18.47
C LEU A 246 19.05 9.47 -18.06
N ASP A 247 19.02 8.30 -18.72
CA ASP A 247 19.95 7.19 -18.42
C ASP A 247 21.41 7.62 -18.53
N LYS A 248 21.76 8.32 -19.62
CA LYS A 248 23.11 8.86 -19.83
C LYS A 248 23.51 9.85 -18.74
N SER A 249 22.58 10.71 -18.31
CA SER A 249 22.83 11.68 -17.24
C SER A 249 23.12 11.03 -15.88
N LEU A 250 22.69 9.77 -15.67
CA LEU A 250 22.95 8.95 -14.49
C LEU A 250 24.26 8.16 -14.58
N GLY A 251 25.13 8.47 -15.55
CA GLY A 251 26.43 7.85 -15.72
C GLY A 251 26.43 6.61 -16.62
N ASN A 252 25.30 6.28 -17.26
CA ASN A 252 25.23 5.20 -18.23
C ASN A 252 25.62 5.70 -19.63
N ALA A 253 26.92 5.89 -19.85
CA ALA A 253 27.44 6.50 -21.09
C ALA A 253 26.91 5.83 -22.37
N GLU A 254 26.70 4.51 -22.32
CA GLU A 254 26.19 3.72 -23.45
C GLU A 254 24.70 3.90 -23.71
N GLY A 255 23.93 4.38 -22.72
CA GLY A 255 22.47 4.40 -22.76
C GLY A 255 21.86 3.01 -22.93
N TRP A 256 20.60 2.95 -23.34
CA TRP A 256 20.00 1.70 -23.82
C TRP A 256 20.41 1.45 -25.27
N ARG A 257 21.35 0.53 -25.46
CA ARG A 257 21.74 0.05 -26.80
C ARG A 257 20.82 -1.07 -27.24
N GLU A 258 20.36 -0.99 -28.50
CA GLU A 258 19.58 -2.01 -29.21
C GLU A 258 18.45 -2.66 -28.38
N LEU A 259 17.33 -1.95 -28.25
CA LEU A 259 16.12 -2.51 -27.65
C LEU A 259 15.56 -3.63 -28.52
N ARG A 260 15.92 -4.88 -28.25
CA ARG A 260 15.25 -6.04 -28.84
C ARG A 260 13.82 -6.06 -28.34
N LEU A 261 12.88 -5.95 -29.27
CA LEU A 261 11.47 -6.11 -28.96
C LEU A 261 11.16 -7.57 -28.69
N LYS A 262 10.58 -7.81 -27.53
CA LYS A 262 10.07 -9.13 -27.15
C LYS A 262 8.64 -9.32 -27.61
N THR A 263 8.31 -10.55 -27.95
CA THR A 263 6.89 -10.96 -28.06
C THR A 263 6.24 -11.00 -26.67
N ASP A 264 4.91 -11.01 -26.61
CA ASP A 264 4.21 -11.14 -25.33
C ASP A 264 4.58 -12.46 -24.60
N GLN A 265 4.84 -13.53 -25.35
CA GLN A 265 5.24 -14.84 -24.83
C GLN A 265 6.66 -14.82 -24.23
N GLU A 266 7.60 -14.20 -24.92
CA GLU A 266 8.95 -13.97 -24.38
C GLU A 266 8.92 -13.01 -23.18
N GLY A 267 7.98 -12.07 -23.19
CA GLY A 267 7.78 -11.11 -22.11
C GLY A 267 7.22 -11.70 -20.82
N ALA A 268 6.35 -12.70 -20.94
CA ALA A 268 5.80 -13.43 -19.81
C ALA A 268 6.74 -14.53 -19.28
N ALA A 269 7.77 -14.92 -20.05
CA ALA A 269 8.63 -16.05 -19.73
C ALA A 269 9.35 -15.89 -18.38
N THR A 270 10.01 -14.75 -18.15
CA THR A 270 10.71 -14.52 -16.87
C THR A 270 9.73 -14.55 -15.68
N THR A 271 8.47 -14.18 -15.87
CA THR A 271 7.43 -14.31 -14.83
C THR A 271 7.09 -15.77 -14.52
N VAL A 272 7.00 -16.64 -15.54
CA VAL A 272 6.85 -18.09 -15.33
C VAL A 272 8.07 -18.66 -14.61
N TYR A 273 9.28 -18.31 -15.07
CA TYR A 273 10.53 -18.72 -14.44
C TYR A 273 10.57 -18.30 -12.96
N ALA A 274 10.32 -17.01 -12.68
CA ALA A 274 10.27 -16.48 -11.34
C ALA A 274 9.21 -17.16 -10.47
N ALA A 275 8.05 -17.53 -11.03
CA ALA A 275 6.94 -18.13 -10.31
C ALA A 275 7.13 -19.63 -10.00
N PHE A 276 7.81 -20.38 -10.86
CA PHE A 276 7.75 -21.84 -10.81
C PHE A 276 9.10 -22.57 -10.85
N GLU A 277 10.21 -21.94 -11.23
CA GLU A 277 11.53 -22.61 -11.23
C GLU A 277 11.93 -23.03 -9.80
N PRO A 278 12.13 -24.34 -9.53
CA PRO A 278 12.57 -24.82 -8.23
C PRO A 278 14.01 -24.43 -7.88
N ALA A 279 14.92 -24.39 -8.85
CA ALA A 279 16.34 -24.10 -8.61
C ALA A 279 16.59 -22.68 -8.08
N LEU A 280 15.63 -21.77 -8.24
CA LEU A 280 15.71 -20.41 -7.70
C LEU A 280 15.74 -20.36 -6.17
N GLN A 281 15.39 -21.43 -5.45
CA GLN A 281 15.35 -21.46 -3.98
C GLN A 281 16.67 -20.99 -3.33
N GLU A 282 17.81 -21.24 -3.97
CA GLU A 282 19.14 -20.81 -3.47
C GLU A 282 19.39 -19.29 -3.64
N ASN A 283 18.54 -18.60 -4.40
CA ASN A 283 18.70 -17.21 -4.84
C ASN A 283 17.55 -16.32 -4.37
N ASN A 284 16.96 -16.60 -3.21
CA ASN A 284 15.82 -15.84 -2.68
C ASN A 284 16.15 -14.33 -2.54
N GLY A 285 15.27 -13.46 -3.05
CA GLY A 285 15.46 -12.01 -3.13
C GLY A 285 16.14 -11.54 -4.41
N ALA A 286 16.49 -12.43 -5.34
CA ALA A 286 17.17 -12.08 -6.57
C ALA A 286 16.30 -11.25 -7.55
N TYR A 287 17.02 -10.48 -8.36
CA TYR A 287 16.50 -9.86 -9.58
C TYR A 287 16.74 -10.79 -10.77
N LEU A 288 15.72 -10.98 -11.58
CA LEU A 288 15.73 -11.92 -12.70
C LEU A 288 15.53 -11.19 -14.02
N GLN A 289 16.25 -11.63 -15.03
CA GLN A 289 16.09 -11.15 -16.40
C GLN A 289 16.32 -12.34 -17.33
N ASP A 290 15.62 -12.38 -18.47
CA ASP A 290 15.83 -13.40 -19.50
C ASP A 290 15.89 -14.84 -18.95
N CYS A 291 14.97 -15.14 -18.02
CA CYS A 291 14.81 -16.43 -17.35
C CYS A 291 16.07 -16.96 -16.61
N HIS A 292 16.89 -16.07 -16.05
CA HIS A 292 17.98 -16.42 -15.15
C HIS A 292 18.15 -15.37 -14.03
N VAL A 293 18.97 -15.70 -13.03
CA VAL A 293 19.40 -14.74 -11.99
C VAL A 293 20.37 -13.76 -12.62
N ALA A 294 20.01 -12.48 -12.64
CA ALA A 294 20.80 -11.46 -13.33
C ALA A 294 22.21 -11.36 -12.73
N ASP A 295 23.23 -11.45 -13.59
CA ASP A 295 24.63 -11.30 -13.22
C ASP A 295 25.02 -9.82 -13.33
N PRO A 296 25.41 -9.15 -12.22
CA PRO A 296 25.77 -7.73 -12.26
C PRO A 296 26.97 -7.39 -13.15
N TRP A 297 27.73 -8.39 -13.62
CA TRP A 297 28.85 -8.20 -14.55
C TRP A 297 28.44 -8.15 -16.02
N THR A 298 27.36 -8.83 -16.39
CA THR A 298 26.90 -8.94 -17.80
C THR A 298 25.52 -8.33 -18.00
N ASP A 299 24.67 -8.45 -17.00
CA ASP A 299 23.34 -7.88 -16.97
C ASP A 299 23.33 -6.54 -16.27
N THR A 300 22.29 -5.80 -16.60
CA THR A 300 22.09 -4.49 -16.03
C THR A 300 21.30 -4.59 -14.73
N VAL A 301 22.02 -4.54 -13.61
CA VAL A 301 21.41 -4.41 -12.28
C VAL A 301 22.13 -3.31 -11.51
N LYS A 302 21.39 -2.27 -11.11
CA LYS A 302 21.99 -1.16 -10.38
C LYS A 302 22.17 -1.49 -8.89
N PRO A 303 23.32 -1.15 -8.27
CA PRO A 303 23.59 -1.48 -6.87
C PRO A 303 22.53 -0.97 -5.90
N TRP A 304 21.94 0.20 -6.16
CA TRP A 304 20.88 0.77 -5.32
C TRP A 304 19.58 -0.02 -5.33
N ALA A 305 19.36 -0.89 -6.32
CA ALA A 305 18.14 -1.67 -6.44
C ALA A 305 18.19 -2.98 -5.64
N THR A 306 19.39 -3.47 -5.33
CA THR A 306 19.61 -4.73 -4.59
C THR A 306 20.26 -4.53 -3.22
N ASP A 307 20.52 -3.28 -2.83
CA ASP A 307 21.09 -2.94 -1.52
C ASP A 307 20.09 -3.23 -0.38
N LYS A 308 20.51 -4.05 0.58
CA LYS A 308 19.69 -4.49 1.73
C LYS A 308 19.36 -3.35 2.70
N MET A 309 20.24 -2.37 2.86
CA MET A 309 19.97 -1.21 3.73
C MET A 309 18.93 -0.30 3.08
N GLU A 310 19.01 -0.07 1.78
CA GLU A 310 17.99 0.68 1.03
C GLU A 310 16.64 -0.06 1.06
N ALA A 311 16.67 -1.39 0.98
CA ALA A 311 15.48 -2.23 1.09
C ALA A 311 14.79 -2.06 2.46
N GLU A 312 15.56 -2.17 3.55
CA GLU A 312 15.04 -1.96 4.91
C GLU A 312 14.51 -0.54 5.14
N LYS A 313 15.22 0.50 4.65
CA LYS A 313 14.74 1.88 4.73
C LYS A 313 13.43 2.06 3.97
N LEU A 314 13.31 1.45 2.79
CA LEU A 314 12.12 1.59 1.94
C LEU A 314 10.95 0.86 2.57
N TRP A 315 11.18 -0.30 3.17
CA TRP A 315 10.17 -1.04 3.91
C TRP A 315 9.55 -0.15 4.99
N LYS A 316 10.38 0.44 5.87
CA LYS A 316 9.91 1.33 6.94
C LYS A 316 9.18 2.55 6.41
N LEU A 317 9.70 3.17 5.34
CA LEU A 317 9.02 4.28 4.69
C LEU A 317 7.66 3.82 4.16
N SER A 318 7.58 2.68 3.50
CA SER A 318 6.34 2.17 2.91
C SER A 318 5.30 1.85 3.98
N GLU A 319 5.68 1.21 5.09
CA GLU A 319 4.81 0.97 6.26
C GLU A 319 4.19 2.28 6.77
N LYS A 320 5.04 3.29 6.96
CA LYS A 320 4.61 4.63 7.38
C LYS A 320 3.64 5.27 6.38
N LEU A 321 3.98 5.23 5.07
CA LEU A 321 3.18 5.89 4.04
C LEU A 321 1.82 5.24 3.84
N VAL A 322 1.73 3.91 3.89
CA VAL A 322 0.44 3.22 3.69
C VAL A 322 -0.42 3.17 4.95
N GLY A 323 0.03 3.78 6.05
CA GLY A 323 -0.61 3.67 7.36
C GLY A 323 -0.67 2.22 7.83
N GLN A 324 0.40 1.46 7.58
CA GLN A 324 0.63 0.12 8.16
C GLN A 324 1.32 0.16 9.52
N ASP A 325 1.26 1.29 10.24
CA ASP A 325 1.42 1.34 11.71
C ASP A 325 0.43 0.42 12.45
N LEU A 326 -0.49 -0.23 11.72
CA LEU A 326 -1.17 -1.43 12.18
C LEU A 326 -0.21 -2.46 12.76
N SER A 327 0.98 -2.71 12.20
CA SER A 327 1.89 -3.73 12.75
C SER A 327 2.34 -3.35 14.17
N HIS A 328 2.65 -2.07 14.38
CA HIS A 328 2.98 -1.51 15.69
C HIS A 328 1.83 -1.72 16.68
N PHE A 329 0.62 -1.28 16.33
CA PHE A 329 -0.54 -1.40 17.22
C PHE A 329 -1.10 -2.83 17.35
N GLN A 330 -0.93 -3.69 16.34
CA GLN A 330 -1.27 -5.12 16.38
C GLN A 330 -0.27 -5.93 17.22
N GLY A 331 0.97 -5.44 17.36
CA GLY A 331 1.96 -5.99 18.26
C GLY A 331 1.64 -5.76 19.74
N ILE A 332 0.75 -4.82 20.06
CA ILE A 332 0.32 -4.50 21.42
C ILE A 332 -0.98 -5.27 21.73
N PRO A 333 -0.99 -6.30 22.59
CA PRO A 333 -2.10 -7.25 22.69
C PRO A 333 -3.49 -6.62 22.96
N TRP A 334 -3.56 -5.66 23.88
CA TRP A 334 -4.82 -5.00 24.23
C TRP A 334 -5.31 -4.06 23.12
N VAL A 335 -4.40 -3.36 22.44
CA VAL A 335 -4.75 -2.53 21.27
C VAL A 335 -5.20 -3.41 20.11
N ALA A 336 -4.48 -4.51 19.85
CA ALA A 336 -4.84 -5.47 18.81
C ALA A 336 -6.24 -6.04 19.02
N GLN A 337 -6.68 -6.23 20.28
CA GLN A 337 -8.04 -6.64 20.58
C GLN A 337 -9.07 -5.56 20.20
N LEU A 338 -8.80 -4.28 20.50
CA LEU A 338 -9.66 -3.17 20.09
C LEU A 338 -9.69 -2.99 18.56
N LEU A 339 -8.56 -3.22 17.89
CA LEU A 339 -8.46 -3.14 16.43
C LEU A 339 -9.25 -4.24 15.70
N ARG A 340 -9.59 -5.35 16.37
CA ARG A 340 -10.42 -6.43 15.82
C ARG A 340 -11.93 -6.20 15.96
N ASP A 341 -12.34 -5.07 16.55
CA ASP A 341 -13.75 -4.71 16.70
C ASP A 341 -14.37 -4.39 15.32
N ASN A 342 -15.19 -5.31 14.80
CA ASN A 342 -15.79 -5.21 13.46
C ASN A 342 -16.83 -4.08 13.33
N ASP A 343 -17.27 -3.51 14.45
CA ASP A 343 -18.13 -2.32 14.47
C ASP A 343 -17.35 -1.06 14.09
N PHE A 344 -16.02 -1.13 14.01
CA PHE A 344 -15.15 0.00 13.70
C PHE A 344 -14.44 -0.19 12.37
N ILE A 345 -14.19 0.93 11.69
CA ILE A 345 -13.38 1.02 10.48
C ILE A 345 -12.09 1.74 10.85
N THR A 346 -10.96 1.10 10.55
CA THR A 346 -9.63 1.67 10.78
C THR A 346 -9.22 2.57 9.63
N SER A 347 -8.72 3.76 9.96
CA SER A 347 -8.38 4.82 9.00
C SER A 347 -7.14 5.61 9.47
N PRO A 348 -6.33 6.16 8.55
CA PRO A 348 -5.31 7.15 8.92
C PRO A 348 -5.93 8.35 9.66
N LEU A 349 -5.17 8.93 10.59
CA LEU A 349 -5.59 10.11 11.36
C LEU A 349 -5.49 11.39 10.51
N PRO A 350 -6.60 12.09 10.17
CA PRO A 350 -6.57 13.26 9.29
C PRO A 350 -5.71 14.42 9.83
N SER A 351 -5.66 14.58 11.15
CA SER A 351 -4.88 15.62 11.84
C SER A 351 -3.35 15.44 11.75
N ARG A 352 -2.85 14.32 11.20
CA ARG A 352 -1.42 14.08 10.95
C ARG A 352 -0.94 14.68 9.62
N VAL A 353 -1.84 15.30 8.83
CA VAL A 353 -1.53 15.99 7.57
C VAL A 353 -1.22 17.46 7.82
N TYR A 354 -0.13 17.96 7.22
CA TYR A 354 0.31 19.34 7.37
C TYR A 354 -0.69 20.28 6.68
N LYS A 355 -1.27 21.22 7.42
CA LYS A 355 -2.16 22.24 6.84
C LYS A 355 -1.36 23.50 6.51
N SER A 356 -1.60 24.08 5.34
CA SER A 356 -0.82 25.22 4.81
C SER A 356 -1.14 26.56 5.48
N THR A 357 -2.16 26.64 6.35
CA THR A 357 -2.61 27.88 6.99
C THR A 357 -2.86 27.73 8.50
N THR A 358 -2.54 28.80 9.23
CA THR A 358 -2.53 29.02 10.71
C THR A 358 -1.34 28.45 11.49
N THR A 359 -0.94 29.14 12.57
CA THR A 359 0.20 28.81 13.42
C THR A 359 -0.08 27.68 14.42
N GLU A 360 -1.34 27.48 14.80
CA GLU A 360 -1.76 26.55 15.87
C GLU A 360 -1.93 25.11 15.35
N ASP A 361 -2.66 24.90 14.25
CA ASP A 361 -2.76 23.59 13.58
C ASP A 361 -1.38 23.07 13.14
N ARG A 362 -0.49 23.98 12.75
CA ARG A 362 0.90 23.67 12.40
C ARG A 362 1.74 23.25 13.61
N LEU A 363 1.59 23.94 14.74
CA LEU A 363 2.26 23.57 15.99
C LEU A 363 1.79 22.18 16.45
N PHE A 364 0.50 21.93 16.40
CA PHE A 364 -0.08 20.67 16.86
C PHE A 364 0.28 19.50 15.92
N SER A 365 0.16 19.67 14.61
CA SER A 365 0.59 18.65 13.63
C SER A 365 2.10 18.37 13.70
N ALA A 366 2.93 19.36 14.03
CA ALA A 366 4.36 19.15 14.28
C ALA A 366 4.60 18.33 15.56
N THR A 367 3.87 18.61 16.64
CA THR A 367 3.94 17.87 17.91
C THR A 367 3.46 16.42 17.76
N ILE A 368 2.44 16.14 16.95
CA ILE A 368 1.98 14.75 16.69
C ILE A 368 2.90 13.99 15.71
N LYS A 369 3.82 14.68 15.03
CA LYS A 369 4.71 14.09 14.01
C LYS A 369 6.15 13.87 14.49
N SER A 370 6.48 14.23 15.73
CA SER A 370 7.82 14.01 16.27
C SER A 370 7.93 12.63 16.96
N PRO A 371 8.96 11.81 16.61
CA PRO A 371 9.20 10.52 17.25
C PRO A 371 9.40 10.56 18.77
N SER A 372 9.78 11.72 19.30
CA SER A 372 10.01 11.89 20.74
C SER A 372 8.79 12.34 21.52
N THR A 373 7.72 12.77 20.85
CA THR A 373 6.47 13.26 21.47
C THR A 373 5.29 12.31 21.24
N ILE A 374 4.88 12.08 19.99
CA ILE A 374 3.91 11.04 19.63
C ILE A 374 4.48 10.30 18.44
N ALA A 375 5.02 9.11 18.71
CA ALA A 375 5.71 8.30 17.73
C ALA A 375 4.74 7.80 16.66
N GLU A 376 3.60 7.22 17.08
CA GLU A 376 2.62 6.63 16.17
C GLU A 376 1.18 6.97 16.53
N CYS A 377 0.33 7.09 15.50
CA CYS A 377 -1.10 7.39 15.61
C CYS A 377 -1.94 6.58 14.62
N LEU A 378 -3.06 6.02 15.09
CA LEU A 378 -4.03 5.31 14.26
C LEU A 378 -5.46 5.65 14.70
N MET A 379 -6.37 5.86 13.76
CA MET A 379 -7.77 6.15 14.06
C MET A 379 -8.66 4.95 13.73
N GLN A 380 -9.67 4.73 14.55
CA GLN A 380 -10.87 3.97 14.24
C GLN A 380 -12.08 4.88 14.36
N TYR A 381 -13.06 4.70 13.49
CA TYR A 381 -14.39 5.31 13.67
C TYR A 381 -15.44 4.23 13.59
N ARG A 382 -16.53 4.38 14.36
CA ARG A 382 -17.63 3.43 14.36
C ARG A 382 -18.31 3.46 13.00
N ARG A 383 -18.53 2.28 12.42
CA ARG A 383 -19.23 2.09 11.15
C ARG A 383 -20.60 2.79 11.24
N PRO A 384 -20.94 3.63 10.26
CA PRO A 384 -22.25 4.27 10.23
C PRO A 384 -23.39 3.24 10.17
N ALA A 385 -24.53 3.58 10.79
CA ALA A 385 -25.73 2.77 10.67
C ALA A 385 -26.19 2.73 9.18
N PRO A 386 -26.74 1.61 8.69
CA PRO A 386 -27.12 1.47 7.28
C PRO A 386 -28.10 2.54 6.76
N ASP A 387 -28.92 3.10 7.66
CA ASP A 387 -29.93 4.12 7.41
C ASP A 387 -29.46 5.56 7.70
N SER A 388 -28.21 5.73 8.12
CA SER A 388 -27.65 7.05 8.41
C SER A 388 -27.55 7.90 7.15
N LYS A 389 -28.03 9.15 7.22
CA LYS A 389 -27.94 10.12 6.14
C LYS A 389 -26.76 11.06 6.40
N PRO A 390 -25.72 11.04 5.55
CA PRO A 390 -24.59 11.93 5.73
C PRO A 390 -25.01 13.39 5.50
N PHE A 391 -24.42 14.30 6.28
CA PHE A 391 -24.72 15.73 6.19
C PHE A 391 -24.27 16.34 4.84
N SER A 392 -23.18 15.80 4.28
CA SER A 392 -22.64 16.15 2.97
C SER A 392 -22.11 14.89 2.29
N PRO A 393 -21.85 14.89 0.96
CA PRO A 393 -21.29 13.73 0.27
C PRO A 393 -19.94 13.24 0.82
N LYS A 394 -19.20 14.10 1.53
CA LYS A 394 -17.91 13.79 2.17
C LYS A 394 -18.03 13.42 3.65
N ALA A 395 -19.23 13.54 4.23
CA ALA A 395 -19.46 13.27 5.63
C ALA A 395 -19.55 11.77 5.93
N ILE A 396 -18.93 11.37 7.03
CA ILE A 396 -19.02 10.04 7.61
C ILE A 396 -19.84 10.19 8.91
N PRO A 397 -21.12 9.81 8.93
CA PRO A 397 -22.00 10.01 10.09
C PRO A 397 -21.70 8.98 11.19
N THR A 398 -20.50 9.06 11.75
CA THR A 398 -20.01 8.23 12.84
C THR A 398 -20.35 8.87 14.18
N THR A 399 -20.66 8.04 15.17
CA THR A 399 -20.99 8.49 16.53
C THR A 399 -19.85 8.32 17.52
N GLU A 400 -18.77 7.64 17.11
CA GLU A 400 -17.67 7.30 17.98
C GLU A 400 -16.35 7.19 17.19
N VAL A 401 -15.29 7.72 17.78
CA VAL A 401 -13.92 7.56 17.29
C VAL A 401 -13.02 7.02 18.39
N ARG A 402 -11.99 6.29 18.01
CA ARG A 402 -10.89 5.87 18.87
C ARG A 402 -9.59 6.25 18.18
N VAL A 403 -8.70 6.95 18.86
CA VAL A 403 -7.38 7.30 18.36
C VAL A 403 -6.35 6.62 19.24
N PHE A 404 -5.56 5.72 18.67
CA PHE A 404 -4.46 5.04 19.34
C PHE A 404 -3.19 5.87 19.14
N CYS A 405 -2.50 6.20 20.21
CA CYS A 405 -1.30 7.03 20.18
C CYS A 405 -0.18 6.36 20.98
N THR A 406 1.05 6.38 20.46
CA THR A 406 2.25 6.00 21.22
C THR A 406 2.98 7.26 21.65
N LEU A 407 2.87 7.59 22.93
CA LEU A 407 3.45 8.76 23.56
C LEU A 407 4.93 8.52 23.85
N GLY A 408 5.77 9.47 23.43
CA GLY A 408 7.19 9.53 23.75
C GLY A 408 7.46 10.33 25.02
N THR A 409 8.74 10.49 25.36
CA THR A 409 9.21 11.13 26.60
C THR A 409 9.22 12.66 26.56
N ASP A 410 9.18 13.27 25.38
CA ASP A 410 9.33 14.73 25.23
C ASP A 410 7.96 15.44 25.22
N LEU A 411 6.86 14.69 25.27
CA LEU A 411 5.52 15.23 25.44
C LEU A 411 5.20 15.56 26.93
N ASP A 412 6.16 15.29 27.81
CA ASP A 412 6.01 15.34 29.26
C ASP A 412 6.22 16.75 29.83
N GLY A 413 5.39 17.13 30.81
CA GLY A 413 5.71 18.25 31.70
C GLY A 413 6.59 17.84 32.87
N PHE A 414 6.71 16.53 33.12
CA PHE A 414 7.47 15.92 34.21
C PHE A 414 7.90 14.50 33.82
N PRO A 415 9.10 14.02 34.18
CA PRO A 415 9.58 12.70 33.75
C PRO A 415 8.58 11.57 34.03
N GLY A 416 8.13 10.92 32.95
CA GLY A 416 7.30 9.71 33.01
C GLY A 416 5.81 9.94 33.22
N ILE A 417 5.34 11.21 33.22
CA ILE A 417 3.93 11.57 33.36
C ILE A 417 3.56 12.69 32.38
N LEU A 418 2.51 12.44 31.60
CA LEU A 418 1.93 13.42 30.70
C LEU A 418 1.25 14.57 31.48
N HIS A 419 1.59 15.81 31.14
CA HIS A 419 1.00 16.99 31.77
C HIS A 419 -0.51 17.06 31.50
N GLY A 420 -1.32 17.44 32.50
CA GLY A 420 -2.78 17.52 32.37
C GLY A 420 -3.26 18.44 31.24
N GLY A 421 -2.53 19.51 30.97
CA GLY A 421 -2.79 20.37 29.80
C GLY A 421 -2.67 19.62 28.47
N MET A 422 -1.70 18.71 28.33
CA MET A 422 -1.53 17.89 27.11
C MET A 422 -2.61 16.82 27.00
N VAL A 423 -3.00 16.21 28.12
CA VAL A 423 -4.18 15.32 28.14
C VAL A 423 -5.41 16.06 27.64
N ALA A 424 -5.67 17.29 28.11
CA ALA A 424 -6.80 18.08 27.67
C ALA A 424 -6.75 18.42 26.17
N THR A 425 -5.57 18.75 25.64
CA THR A 425 -5.38 19.03 24.20
C THR A 425 -5.60 17.79 23.34
N LEU A 426 -5.09 16.62 23.72
CA LEU A 426 -5.32 15.37 22.97
C LEU A 426 -6.79 15.01 22.92
N LEU A 427 -7.50 15.17 24.04
CA LEU A 427 -8.92 14.90 24.09
C LEU A 427 -9.72 15.93 23.26
N ASP A 428 -9.38 17.21 23.31
CA ASP A 428 -10.05 18.25 22.50
C ASP A 428 -9.92 17.95 21.00
N GLU A 429 -8.69 17.73 20.53
CA GLU A 429 -8.44 17.40 19.13
C GLU A 429 -9.18 16.12 18.71
N PHE A 430 -8.94 15.02 19.41
CA PHE A 430 -9.36 13.71 18.92
C PHE A 430 -10.85 13.48 19.09
N THR A 431 -11.50 14.11 20.07
CA THR A 431 -12.97 14.10 20.14
C THR A 431 -13.58 15.03 19.09
N GLY A 432 -12.92 16.16 18.78
CA GLY A 432 -13.32 17.07 17.71
C GLY A 432 -13.35 16.41 16.33
N LEU A 433 -12.52 15.38 16.10
CA LEU A 433 -12.54 14.59 14.85
C LEU A 433 -13.91 14.01 14.52
N ILE A 434 -14.73 13.65 15.52
CA ILE A 434 -16.07 13.10 15.27
C ILE A 434 -16.92 14.11 14.51
N LEU A 435 -16.84 15.39 14.90
CA LEU A 435 -17.57 16.47 14.24
C LEU A 435 -16.99 16.74 12.85
N SER A 436 -15.66 16.74 12.72
CA SER A 436 -15.00 16.88 11.42
C SER A 436 -15.46 15.81 10.43
N LEU A 437 -15.48 14.54 10.85
CA LEU A 437 -15.95 13.40 10.07
C LEU A 437 -17.45 13.51 9.77
N SER A 438 -18.27 13.78 10.79
CA SER A 438 -19.74 13.83 10.66
C SER A 438 -20.24 15.00 9.81
N LEU A 439 -19.47 16.06 9.69
CA LEU A 439 -19.80 17.25 8.90
C LEU A 439 -19.11 17.26 7.52
N GLY A 440 -18.11 16.39 7.31
CA GLY A 440 -17.46 16.17 6.01
C GLY A 440 -16.18 16.96 5.76
N GLY A 441 -15.55 17.48 6.82
CA GLY A 441 -14.23 18.12 6.82
C GLY A 441 -14.11 19.40 5.97
N GLY A 442 -13.62 20.48 6.58
CA GLY A 442 -12.94 21.54 5.84
C GLY A 442 -13.75 22.70 5.26
N GLU A 443 -15.07 22.74 5.37
CA GLU A 443 -15.85 23.99 5.43
C GLU A 443 -17.10 23.73 6.28
N PRO A 444 -17.42 24.57 7.27
CA PRO A 444 -18.58 24.32 8.08
C PRO A 444 -19.81 24.60 7.23
N GLY A 445 -20.78 23.69 7.25
CA GLY A 445 -22.15 23.97 6.80
C GLY A 445 -22.86 25.05 7.63
N GLN A 446 -22.12 25.83 8.42
CA GLN A 446 -22.53 27.06 9.09
C GLN A 446 -21.35 28.02 9.14
N ASP A 447 -21.48 29.20 8.53
CA ASP A 447 -20.57 30.31 8.79
C ASP A 447 -20.58 30.63 10.30
N GLY A 448 -19.41 30.52 10.94
CA GLY A 448 -19.21 30.97 12.32
C GLY A 448 -18.35 30.04 13.18
N PRO A 449 -17.71 30.58 14.25
CA PRO A 449 -16.93 29.79 15.18
C PRO A 449 -17.83 28.79 15.95
N VAL A 450 -17.42 27.53 15.99
CA VAL A 450 -18.00 26.57 16.94
C VAL A 450 -17.39 26.86 18.30
N THR A 451 -18.24 27.03 19.32
CA THR A 451 -17.78 27.24 20.70
C THR A 451 -17.92 25.94 21.47
N ALA A 452 -16.79 25.41 21.94
CA ALA A 452 -16.77 24.25 22.83
C ALA A 452 -16.53 24.68 24.27
N TYR A 453 -17.33 24.15 25.19
CA TYR A 453 -17.05 24.17 26.62
C TYR A 453 -16.46 22.81 27.01
N LEU A 454 -15.18 22.83 27.38
CA LEU A 454 -14.42 21.63 27.70
C LEU A 454 -14.31 21.47 29.23
N ASN A 455 -15.00 20.47 29.78
CA ASN A 455 -14.89 20.12 31.20
C ASN A 455 -14.02 18.86 31.35
N THR A 456 -12.75 19.07 31.70
CA THR A 456 -11.77 17.99 31.90
C THR A 456 -11.71 17.56 33.36
N LYS A 457 -11.88 16.26 33.62
CA LYS A 457 -11.67 15.68 34.94
C LYS A 457 -10.47 14.73 34.90
N PHE A 458 -9.36 15.16 35.49
CA PHE A 458 -8.19 14.29 35.66
C PHE A 458 -8.50 13.28 36.75
N VAL A 459 -8.60 12.00 36.38
CA VAL A 459 -8.96 10.91 37.31
C VAL A 459 -7.72 10.09 37.70
N GLY A 460 -6.70 10.03 36.84
CA GLY A 460 -5.41 9.41 37.12
C GLY A 460 -4.29 9.93 36.19
N PRO A 461 -3.01 9.69 36.54
CA PRO A 461 -1.88 10.07 35.70
C PRO A 461 -1.86 9.24 34.41
N VAL A 462 -1.50 9.87 33.29
CA VAL A 462 -1.20 9.18 32.04
C VAL A 462 0.32 9.05 31.95
N LEU A 463 0.83 7.82 31.97
CA LEU A 463 2.26 7.57 32.00
C LEU A 463 2.89 7.71 30.61
N THR A 464 4.18 7.97 30.59
CA THR A 464 4.99 8.08 29.37
C THR A 464 6.38 7.45 29.60
N PRO A 465 7.00 6.86 28.56
CA PRO A 465 6.38 6.52 27.28
C PRO A 465 5.32 5.44 27.46
N SER A 466 4.23 5.53 26.70
CA SER A 466 3.17 4.53 26.74
C SER A 466 2.33 4.56 25.48
N THR A 467 1.52 3.52 25.27
CA THR A 467 0.45 3.56 24.28
C THR A 467 -0.87 3.82 24.97
N VAL A 468 -1.64 4.77 24.42
CA VAL A 468 -2.95 5.15 24.92
C VAL A 468 -3.99 5.06 23.80
N VAL A 469 -5.25 4.90 24.18
CA VAL A 469 -6.40 5.12 23.32
C VAL A 469 -7.19 6.31 23.83
N VAL A 470 -7.47 7.26 22.94
CA VAL A 470 -8.36 8.39 23.17
C VAL A 470 -9.66 8.10 22.45
N SER A 471 -10.73 7.89 23.20
CA SER A 471 -12.06 7.63 22.65
C SER A 471 -12.92 8.87 22.74
N GLY A 472 -13.74 9.11 21.73
CA GLY A 472 -14.73 10.18 21.75
C GLY A 472 -16.08 9.65 21.28
N ARG A 473 -17.17 10.09 21.92
CA ARG A 473 -18.54 9.65 21.63
C ARG A 473 -19.51 10.82 21.62
N ILE A 474 -20.37 10.89 20.59
CA ILE A 474 -21.56 11.76 20.62
C ILE A 474 -22.60 11.12 21.55
N THR A 475 -22.93 11.80 22.64
CA THR A 475 -23.97 11.35 23.58
C THR A 475 -25.30 12.06 23.37
N GLU A 476 -25.28 13.29 22.87
CA GLU A 476 -26.49 14.05 22.53
C GLU A 476 -26.22 14.88 21.27
N ALA A 477 -27.18 14.94 20.36
CA ALA A 477 -27.18 15.85 19.21
C ALA A 477 -28.54 16.53 19.12
N LYS A 478 -28.56 17.87 19.04
CA LYS A 478 -29.79 18.67 18.93
C LYS A 478 -29.73 19.51 17.67
N ASP A 479 -30.73 19.33 16.81
CA ASP A 479 -30.96 20.07 15.56
C ASP A 479 -29.74 20.19 14.64
N ASN A 480 -28.78 19.26 14.72
CA ASN A 480 -27.48 19.34 14.04
C ASN A 480 -26.73 20.68 14.25
N ARG A 481 -26.94 21.31 15.42
CA ARG A 481 -26.31 22.60 15.81
C ARG A 481 -25.63 22.53 17.17
N LYS A 482 -26.00 21.56 18.01
CA LYS A 482 -25.43 21.38 19.34
C LYS A 482 -25.14 19.90 19.56
N TRP A 483 -23.93 19.62 20.02
CA TRP A 483 -23.46 18.27 20.28
C TRP A 483 -22.89 18.19 21.69
N LYS A 484 -23.18 17.09 22.36
CA LYS A 484 -22.51 16.73 23.60
C LYS A 484 -21.61 15.56 23.30
N LEU A 485 -20.33 15.75 23.58
CA LEU A 485 -19.28 14.77 23.36
C LEU A 485 -18.73 14.33 24.72
N ASN A 486 -18.55 13.03 24.88
CA ASN A 486 -17.78 12.49 26.00
C ASN A 486 -16.49 11.90 25.45
N GLY A 487 -15.36 12.24 26.08
CA GLY A 487 -14.03 11.76 25.73
C GLY A 487 -13.38 11.03 26.89
N ASP A 488 -12.59 10.00 26.60
CA ASP A 488 -11.76 9.33 27.60
C ASP A 488 -10.40 8.96 27.03
N ILE A 489 -9.37 8.99 27.88
CA ILE A 489 -8.02 8.52 27.56
C ILE A 489 -7.70 7.34 28.47
N LYS A 490 -7.21 6.25 27.88
CA LYS A 490 -6.93 4.98 28.57
C LYS A 490 -5.60 4.38 28.14
N ASP A 491 -4.90 3.76 29.07
CA ASP A 491 -3.72 2.92 28.84
C ASP A 491 -4.05 1.42 29.00
N GLU A 492 -3.02 0.56 28.94
CA GLU A 492 -3.16 -0.90 29.12
C GLU A 492 -3.80 -1.30 30.45
N ASN A 493 -3.57 -0.53 31.51
CA ASN A 493 -4.04 -0.83 32.86
C ASN A 493 -5.47 -0.35 33.12
N GLY A 494 -6.09 0.32 32.14
CA GLY A 494 -7.41 0.93 32.31
C GLY A 494 -7.41 2.09 33.30
N SER A 495 -6.26 2.73 33.54
CA SER A 495 -6.18 3.94 34.37
C SER A 495 -6.91 5.07 33.63
N GLU A 496 -8.11 5.42 34.11
CA GLU A 496 -8.97 6.37 33.42
C GLU A 496 -8.57 7.82 33.76
N SER A 497 -8.47 8.66 32.73
CA SER A 497 -8.76 10.09 32.84
C SER A 497 -9.93 10.41 31.91
N GLN A 498 -10.96 11.09 32.41
CA GLN A 498 -12.23 11.29 31.71
C GLN A 498 -12.48 12.77 31.43
N GLN A 499 -13.00 13.11 30.25
CA GLN A 499 -13.38 14.48 29.89
C GLN A 499 -14.79 14.51 29.30
N GLN A 500 -15.52 15.58 29.63
CA GLN A 500 -16.83 15.85 29.06
C GLN A 500 -16.78 17.19 28.34
N ALA A 501 -17.08 17.19 27.04
CA ALA A 501 -17.12 18.40 26.23
C ALA A 501 -18.57 18.69 25.80
N ILE A 502 -19.03 19.91 26.02
CA ILE A 502 -20.31 20.40 25.49
C ILE A 502 -19.98 21.34 24.34
N VAL A 503 -20.26 20.93 23.11
CA VAL A 503 -19.95 21.70 21.90
C VAL A 503 -21.23 22.34 21.34
N ALA A 504 -21.25 23.67 21.27
CA ALA A 504 -22.36 24.42 20.69
C ALA A 504 -21.86 25.22 19.48
N ALA A 505 -22.47 25.02 18.31
CA ALA A 505 -22.31 25.99 17.23
C ALA A 505 -23.05 27.27 17.64
N ASN A 506 -22.31 28.36 17.86
CA ASN A 506 -22.92 29.66 18.08
C ASN A 506 -23.29 30.22 16.70
N ALA A 507 -24.53 29.96 16.27
CA ALA A 507 -25.16 30.78 15.26
C ALA A 507 -25.42 32.17 15.87
N SER A 508 -24.47 33.09 15.66
CA SER A 508 -24.74 34.51 15.85
C SER A 508 -25.43 34.99 14.57
N ILE A 509 -26.69 35.41 14.68
CA ILE A 509 -27.40 36.16 13.63
C ILE A 509 -26.96 37.61 13.71
#